data_AF-A0A7C0ZE91-F1
#
_entry.id   AF-A0A7C0ZE91-F1
#
_cell.length_a   1.000
_cell.length_b   1.000
_cell.length_c   1.000
_cell.angle_alpha   90.00
_cell.angle_beta   90.00
_cell.angle_gamma   90.00
#
_symmetry.space_group_name_H-M   'P 1'
#
loop_
_entity.id
_entity.type
_entity.pdbx_description
1 polymer ?
#
loop_
_entity_poly.entity_id
_entity_poly.type
_entity_poly.pdbx_seq_one_letter_code
_entity_poly.pdbx_strand_id
1 'polypeptide(L)'
;MDRETKDILKEIEDEELIPPLSATGMKLMDMASREDISVGELAKIIEKDPALTLRLIRIANSSFFGAASKVSTIYQAIVRLGFERVRLMALSLSIRDAFPFGKRGNIDYGTFWRLSLYRALIAKSISEHLLMGNPQEAFVAGLILEIGYILFHRIFIKDERSYYPHILEPLKEILRWQKKRYGVNHRELAQVALRRWNFPEAYIYCQAIYGKRVKEGVFPDIVKICESARVLSIYMVHYGEDLLFEDIYISIPIEMESEILNRILINTFQEVEDIAKELKIQVNREKDIMELLEKANKTLLRISQKMTDMEDNSSTKKLPSLEYLSQGEVDPAVIEAILHEIRNPLTAVGGFARRLLSVMDPGSIGAQYAEVVLKEAERLEETLKKIGAVSGKNYQ
;
A
#
# COMPACT_ATOMS: atom_id res chain seq x y z
N MET A 1 2.50 11.21 -23.51
CA MET A 1 1.94 12.50 -23.09
C MET A 1 1.69 13.33 -24.33
N ASP A 2 0.44 13.74 -24.54
CA ASP A 2 0.03 14.61 -25.65
C ASP A 2 0.55 16.05 -25.49
N ARG A 3 0.40 16.85 -26.54
CA ARG A 3 0.95 18.22 -26.62
C ARG A 3 0.26 19.19 -25.64
N GLU A 4 -1.06 19.11 -25.54
CA GLU A 4 -1.86 19.94 -24.63
C GLU A 4 -1.42 19.76 -23.18
N THR A 5 -1.21 18.52 -22.75
CA THR A 5 -0.70 18.22 -21.40
C THR A 5 0.68 18.83 -21.15
N LYS A 6 1.58 18.77 -22.15
CA LYS A 6 2.93 19.34 -22.02
C LYS A 6 2.87 20.85 -21.85
N ASP A 7 2.00 21.51 -22.60
CA ASP A 7 1.84 22.96 -22.56
C ASP A 7 1.29 23.39 -21.19
N ILE A 8 0.26 22.69 -20.66
CA ILE A 8 -0.30 22.96 -19.31
C ILE A 8 0.75 22.75 -18.21
N LEU A 9 1.51 21.64 -18.26
CA LEU A 9 2.54 21.38 -17.26
C LEU A 9 3.65 22.43 -17.28
N LYS A 10 4.02 22.90 -18.47
CA LYS A 10 5.00 23.97 -18.62
C LYS A 10 4.49 25.29 -18.06
N GLU A 11 3.24 25.64 -18.31
CA GLU A 11 2.60 26.83 -17.72
C GLU A 11 2.62 26.78 -16.19
N ILE A 12 2.32 25.61 -15.60
CA ILE A 12 2.39 25.40 -14.14
C ILE A 12 3.81 25.60 -13.59
N GLU A 13 4.83 25.15 -14.33
CA GLU A 13 6.23 25.37 -13.95
C GLU A 13 6.64 26.85 -14.07
N ASP A 14 6.26 27.49 -15.17
CA ASP A 14 6.59 28.88 -15.50
C ASP A 14 5.90 29.86 -14.53
N GLU A 15 4.66 29.57 -14.11
CA GLU A 15 3.90 30.37 -13.12
C GLU A 15 4.27 30.06 -11.65
N GLU A 16 5.26 29.18 -11.40
CA GLU A 16 5.70 28.77 -10.07
C GLU A 16 4.57 28.28 -9.15
N LEU A 17 3.54 27.65 -9.73
CA LEU A 17 2.38 27.17 -8.97
C LEU A 17 2.70 25.95 -8.09
N ILE A 18 3.84 25.28 -8.34
CA ILE A 18 4.37 24.24 -7.46
C ILE A 18 4.95 24.91 -6.22
N PRO A 19 4.39 24.67 -5.02
CA PRO A 19 4.81 25.36 -3.81
C PRO A 19 6.30 25.06 -3.53
N PRO A 20 7.10 26.08 -3.17
CA PRO A 20 8.45 25.84 -2.71
C PRO A 20 8.43 25.03 -1.42
N LEU A 21 9.47 24.24 -1.22
CA LEU A 21 9.63 23.50 0.03
C LEU A 21 9.99 24.46 1.18
N SER A 22 9.95 23.96 2.41
CA SER A 22 10.46 24.70 3.57
C SER A 22 11.91 25.14 3.33
N ALA A 23 12.40 26.16 4.05
CA ALA A 23 13.79 26.61 3.92
C ALA A 23 14.81 25.46 4.12
N THR A 24 14.48 24.48 4.96
CA THR A 24 15.25 23.24 5.13
C THR A 24 15.12 22.33 3.91
N GLY A 25 13.90 22.10 3.40
CA GLY A 25 13.66 21.32 2.18
C GLY A 25 14.35 21.89 0.94
N MET A 26 14.37 23.22 0.77
CA MET A 26 15.08 23.90 -0.31
C MET A 26 16.59 23.69 -0.22
N LYS A 27 17.17 23.74 0.98
CA LYS A 27 18.59 23.43 1.19
C LYS A 27 18.89 21.96 0.90
N LEU A 28 18.03 21.04 1.33
CA LEU A 28 18.18 19.61 1.05
C LEU A 28 18.05 19.28 -0.45
N MET A 29 17.28 20.08 -1.18
CA MET A 29 17.16 20.00 -2.65
C MET A 29 18.41 20.52 -3.34
N ASP A 30 18.93 21.69 -2.94
CA ASP A 30 20.19 22.25 -3.45
C ASP A 30 21.35 21.27 -3.26
N MET A 31 21.38 20.60 -2.11
CA MET A 31 22.37 19.56 -1.81
C MET A 31 22.39 18.42 -2.85
N ALA A 32 21.24 18.05 -3.40
CA ALA A 32 21.13 16.94 -4.36
C ALA A 32 21.86 17.21 -5.68
N SER A 33 22.20 18.47 -5.96
CA SER A 33 22.88 18.91 -7.18
C SER A 33 24.41 19.02 -7.04
N ARG A 34 24.97 18.74 -5.85
CA ARG A 34 26.41 18.84 -5.59
C ARG A 34 27.01 17.45 -5.37
N GLU A 35 28.16 17.19 -5.99
CA GLU A 35 28.83 15.89 -5.94
C GLU A 35 29.55 15.62 -4.60
N ASP A 36 29.98 16.67 -3.90
CA ASP A 36 30.77 16.56 -2.66
C ASP A 36 30.06 17.23 -1.48
N ILE A 37 29.16 16.51 -0.84
CA ILE A 37 28.57 16.97 0.43
C ILE A 37 28.88 16.02 1.57
N SER A 38 29.43 16.60 2.63
CA SER A 38 29.77 15.86 3.83
C SER A 38 28.53 15.53 4.67
N VAL A 39 28.59 14.41 5.40
CA VAL A 39 27.62 14.07 6.45
C VAL A 39 27.44 15.22 7.44
N GLY A 40 28.51 15.96 7.75
CA GLY A 40 28.47 17.12 8.64
C GLY A 40 27.65 18.29 8.09
N GLU A 41 27.67 18.54 6.79
CA GLU A 41 26.83 19.57 6.17
C GLU A 41 25.34 19.18 6.18
N LEU A 42 25.01 17.92 5.88
CA LEU A 42 23.63 17.43 5.98
C LEU A 42 23.12 17.55 7.42
N ALA A 43 23.92 17.11 8.39
CA ALA A 43 23.60 17.24 9.82
C ALA A 43 23.29 18.70 10.19
N LYS A 44 24.17 19.64 9.82
CA LYS A 44 24.00 21.08 10.10
C LYS A 44 22.75 21.68 9.46
N ILE A 45 22.33 21.19 8.29
CA ILE A 45 21.11 21.66 7.63
C ILE A 45 19.88 21.16 8.38
N ILE A 46 19.87 19.88 8.75
CA ILE A 46 18.76 19.28 9.50
C ILE A 46 18.66 19.87 10.90
N GLU A 47 19.77 20.08 11.60
CA GLU A 47 19.85 20.65 12.96
C GLU A 47 19.24 22.06 13.07
N LYS A 48 19.16 22.80 11.96
CA LYS A 48 18.45 24.11 11.92
C LYS A 48 16.95 23.97 12.10
N ASP A 49 16.41 22.77 11.94
CA ASP A 49 15.04 22.40 12.23
C ASP A 49 15.01 21.38 13.37
N PRO A 50 14.85 21.82 14.63
CA PRO A 50 14.83 20.93 15.80
C PRO A 50 13.70 19.89 15.74
N ALA A 51 12.56 20.23 15.14
CA ALA A 51 11.43 19.32 15.03
C ALA A 51 11.73 18.20 14.01
N LEU A 52 12.30 18.55 12.86
CA LEU A 52 12.76 17.59 11.86
C LEU A 52 13.89 16.71 12.40
N THR A 53 14.86 17.30 13.10
CA THR A 53 15.98 16.60 13.74
C THR A 53 15.48 15.54 14.71
N LEU A 54 14.61 15.93 15.65
CA LEU A 54 14.07 15.02 16.65
C LEU A 54 13.27 13.88 15.99
N ARG A 55 12.46 14.19 14.97
CA ARG A 55 11.70 13.19 14.21
C ARG A 55 12.63 12.20 13.51
N LEU A 56 13.67 12.66 12.83
CA LEU A 56 14.61 11.76 12.15
C LEU A 56 15.39 10.88 13.13
N ILE A 57 15.79 11.41 14.30
CA ILE A 57 16.44 10.62 15.36
C ILE A 57 15.48 9.56 15.90
N ARG A 58 14.20 9.91 16.15
CA ARG A 58 13.21 8.97 16.66
C ARG A 58 12.83 7.91 15.63
N ILE A 59 12.70 8.31 14.36
CA ILE A 59 12.53 7.41 13.22
C ILE A 59 13.74 6.46 13.16
N ALA A 60 14.98 6.94 13.23
CA ALA A 60 16.17 6.07 13.24
C ALA A 60 16.20 5.09 14.44
N ASN A 61 15.54 5.43 15.55
CA ASN A 61 15.43 4.60 16.74
C ASN A 61 14.22 3.67 16.76
N SER A 62 13.28 3.79 15.83
CA SER A 62 12.10 2.93 15.83
C SER A 62 12.49 1.48 15.53
N SER A 63 11.68 0.55 16.05
CA SER A 63 11.76 -0.89 15.78
C SER A 63 11.90 -1.15 14.27
N PHE A 64 11.20 -0.35 13.46
CA PHE A 64 11.22 -0.32 12.00
C PHE A 64 12.62 -0.26 11.35
N PHE A 65 13.59 0.44 11.94
CA PHE A 65 14.95 0.56 11.39
C PHE A 65 15.98 -0.32 12.10
N GLY A 66 15.54 -1.25 12.97
CA GLY A 66 16.38 -2.28 13.58
C GLY A 66 17.47 -1.74 14.52
N ALA A 67 17.09 -1.04 15.59
CA ALA A 67 18.07 -0.41 16.48
C ALA A 67 18.75 -1.40 17.43
N ALA A 68 19.98 -1.84 17.08
CA ALA A 68 20.87 -2.53 18.02
C ALA A 68 21.38 -1.59 19.14
N SER A 69 21.48 -0.29 18.85
CA SER A 69 21.84 0.76 19.81
C SER A 69 21.06 2.04 19.53
N LYS A 70 20.64 2.75 20.59
CA LYS A 70 19.95 4.04 20.44
C LYS A 70 20.89 5.10 19.86
N VAL A 71 20.43 5.81 18.84
CA VAL A 71 21.07 7.02 18.32
C VAL A 71 20.53 8.25 19.07
N SER A 72 21.40 9.22 19.33
CA SER A 72 21.13 10.42 20.13
C SER A 72 21.36 11.71 19.34
N THR A 73 22.03 11.63 18.19
CA THR A 73 22.32 12.78 17.31
C THR A 73 21.92 12.49 15.88
N ILE A 74 21.69 13.54 15.08
CA ILE A 74 21.39 13.37 13.65
C ILE A 74 22.59 12.78 12.92
N TYR A 75 23.81 13.10 13.34
CA TYR A 75 25.03 12.52 12.77
C TYR A 75 25.02 10.99 12.92
N GLN A 76 24.71 10.48 14.11
CA GLN A 76 24.56 9.03 14.35
C GLN A 76 23.43 8.44 13.49
N ALA A 77 22.31 9.15 13.32
CA ALA A 77 21.23 8.71 12.44
C ALA A 77 21.67 8.65 10.97
N ILE A 78 22.45 9.63 10.48
CA ILE A 78 22.98 9.65 9.11
C ILE A 78 24.00 8.53 8.90
N VAL A 79 24.90 8.30 9.84
CA VAL A 79 25.88 7.19 9.75
C VAL A 79 25.17 5.84 9.70
N ARG A 80 24.11 5.68 10.49
CA ARG A 80 23.37 4.42 10.58
C ARG A 80 22.45 4.18 9.38
N LEU A 81 21.64 5.18 9.02
CA LEU A 81 20.65 5.03 7.97
C LEU A 81 21.28 5.23 6.59
N GLY A 82 22.32 6.05 6.48
CA GLY A 82 22.96 6.47 5.23
C GLY A 82 22.56 7.89 4.84
N PHE A 83 23.50 8.62 4.22
CA PHE A 83 23.35 10.02 3.81
C PHE A 83 22.11 10.25 2.94
N GLU A 84 22.04 9.56 1.80
CA GLU A 84 20.97 9.75 0.82
C GLU A 84 19.59 9.44 1.41
N ARG A 85 19.49 8.42 2.25
CA ARG A 85 18.24 8.01 2.90
C ARG A 85 17.76 9.06 3.90
N VAL A 86 18.65 9.59 4.75
CA VAL A 86 18.27 10.66 5.68
C VAL A 86 17.91 11.93 4.92
N ARG A 87 18.64 12.28 3.85
CA ARG A 87 18.33 13.43 2.99
C ARG A 87 16.93 13.30 2.39
N LEU A 88 16.62 12.16 1.79
CA LEU A 88 15.33 11.88 1.17
C LEU A 88 14.18 11.83 2.19
N MET A 89 14.39 11.22 3.37
CA MET A 89 13.41 11.26 4.45
C MET A 89 13.18 12.70 4.92
N ALA A 90 14.24 13.46 5.18
CA ALA A 90 14.16 14.85 5.59
C ALA A 90 13.37 15.70 4.57
N LEU A 91 13.58 15.43 3.27
CA LEU A 91 12.86 16.05 2.18
C LEU A 91 11.37 15.67 2.17
N SER A 92 11.03 14.38 2.29
CA SER A 92 9.63 13.92 2.38
C SER A 92 8.90 14.45 3.61
N LEU A 93 9.58 14.56 4.74
CA LEU A 93 9.02 15.15 5.96
C LEU A 93 8.78 16.65 5.78
N SER A 94 9.71 17.36 5.13
CA SER A 94 9.56 18.77 4.76
C SER A 94 8.38 18.99 3.81
N ILE A 95 8.19 18.08 2.84
CA ILE A 95 7.02 18.07 1.97
C ILE A 95 5.74 17.89 2.79
N ARG A 96 5.69 16.91 3.72
CA ARG A 96 4.52 16.72 4.59
C ARG A 96 4.17 17.98 5.38
N ASP A 97 5.18 18.67 5.89
CA ASP A 97 5.02 19.89 6.69
C ASP A 97 4.54 21.09 5.85
N ALA A 98 4.68 21.05 4.53
CA ALA A 98 4.16 22.07 3.63
C ALA A 98 2.63 22.00 3.44
N PHE A 99 1.97 20.94 3.91
CA PHE A 99 0.53 20.73 3.76
C PHE A 99 -0.22 20.70 5.10
N PRO A 100 -1.50 21.11 5.12
CA PRO A 100 -2.32 21.07 6.33
C PRO A 100 -2.56 19.66 6.87
N PHE A 101 -2.97 19.61 8.15
CA PHE A 101 -3.54 18.42 8.79
C PHE A 101 -5.07 18.47 8.75
N GLY A 102 -5.71 17.28 8.84
CA GLY A 102 -7.17 17.14 8.97
C GLY A 102 -7.95 17.35 7.68
N LYS A 103 -9.28 17.48 7.77
CA LYS A 103 -10.13 17.79 6.61
C LYS A 103 -10.12 19.29 6.34
N ARG A 104 -9.84 19.69 5.09
CA ARG A 104 -10.04 21.08 4.62
C ARG A 104 -10.73 21.05 3.27
N GLY A 105 -11.82 21.79 3.13
CA GLY A 105 -12.72 21.65 1.99
C GLY A 105 -13.07 20.18 1.73
N ASN A 106 -12.81 19.72 0.50
CA ASN A 106 -13.14 18.36 0.05
C ASN A 106 -12.00 17.35 0.18
N ILE A 107 -10.86 17.74 0.75
CA ILE A 107 -9.73 16.85 0.93
C ILE A 107 -9.55 16.44 2.40
N ASP A 108 -9.45 15.13 2.62
CA ASP A 108 -9.09 14.54 3.91
C ASP A 108 -7.58 14.29 3.95
N TYR A 109 -6.82 15.28 4.46
CA TYR A 109 -5.37 15.14 4.63
C TYR A 109 -5.03 14.05 5.66
N GLY A 110 -5.92 13.76 6.61
CA GLY A 110 -5.73 12.69 7.59
C GLY A 110 -5.67 11.33 6.90
N THR A 111 -6.69 11.02 6.09
CA THR A 111 -6.72 9.78 5.29
C THR A 111 -5.58 9.73 4.27
N PHE A 112 -5.25 10.86 3.61
CA PHE A 112 -4.13 10.93 2.67
C PHE A 112 -2.80 10.56 3.33
N TRP A 113 -2.46 11.18 4.46
CA TRP A 113 -1.20 10.92 5.14
C TRP A 113 -1.17 9.53 5.76
N ARG A 114 -2.30 9.03 6.28
CA ARG A 114 -2.44 7.66 6.73
C ARG A 114 -2.12 6.66 5.61
N LEU A 115 -2.75 6.79 4.44
CA LEU A 115 -2.46 5.96 3.28
C LEU A 115 -0.99 6.05 2.86
N SER A 116 -0.42 7.26 2.87
CA SER A 116 0.98 7.48 2.50
C SER A 116 1.94 6.76 3.45
N LEU A 117 1.64 6.77 4.76
CA LEU A 117 2.42 6.02 5.75
C LEU A 117 2.26 4.51 5.58
N TYR A 118 1.04 3.99 5.47
CA TYR A 118 0.82 2.56 5.22
C TYR A 118 1.57 2.11 3.96
N ARG A 119 1.51 2.89 2.88
CA ARG A 119 2.25 2.59 1.65
C ARG A 119 3.75 2.58 1.85
N ALA A 120 4.30 3.52 2.61
CA ALA A 120 5.73 3.58 2.90
C ALA A 120 6.20 2.33 3.67
N LEU A 121 5.46 1.95 4.72
CA LEU A 121 5.75 0.76 5.53
C LEU A 121 5.68 -0.52 4.70
N ILE A 122 4.60 -0.68 3.91
CA ILE A 122 4.42 -1.85 3.05
C ILE A 122 5.51 -1.92 1.98
N ALA A 123 5.85 -0.81 1.33
CA ALA A 123 6.89 -0.77 0.30
C ALA A 123 8.24 -1.23 0.85
N LYS A 124 8.63 -0.76 2.04
CA LYS A 124 9.83 -1.25 2.73
C LYS A 124 9.71 -2.74 3.05
N SER A 125 8.60 -3.16 3.65
CA SER A 125 8.42 -4.55 4.07
C SER A 125 8.49 -5.52 2.89
N ILE A 126 7.88 -5.16 1.74
CA ILE A 126 8.04 -5.90 0.48
C ILE A 126 9.51 -6.00 0.09
N SER A 127 10.24 -4.87 0.09
CA SER A 127 11.66 -4.83 -0.25
C SER A 127 12.50 -5.75 0.64
N GLU A 128 12.22 -5.79 1.94
CA GLU A 128 12.93 -6.63 2.92
C GLU A 128 12.63 -8.12 2.76
N HIS A 129 11.35 -8.49 2.68
CA HIS A 129 10.97 -9.90 2.62
C HIS A 129 11.24 -10.56 1.27
N LEU A 130 11.23 -9.78 0.19
CA LEU A 130 11.52 -10.28 -1.15
C LEU A 130 12.97 -10.06 -1.58
N LEU A 131 13.79 -9.39 -0.75
CA LEU A 131 15.17 -9.03 -1.08
C LEU A 131 15.27 -8.26 -2.42
N MET A 132 14.31 -7.36 -2.66
CA MET A 132 14.17 -6.59 -3.90
C MET A 132 14.38 -5.10 -3.63
N GLY A 133 15.25 -4.44 -4.41
CA GLY A 133 15.54 -3.02 -4.23
C GLY A 133 16.11 -2.65 -2.84
N ASN A 134 16.06 -1.36 -2.51
CA ASN A 134 16.54 -0.82 -1.24
C ASN A 134 15.35 -0.47 -0.32
N PRO A 135 15.24 -1.07 0.88
CA PRO A 135 14.07 -0.89 1.74
C PRO A 135 13.80 0.56 2.14
N GLN A 136 14.85 1.32 2.44
CA GLN A 136 14.71 2.71 2.86
C GLN A 136 14.32 3.63 1.69
N GLU A 137 14.79 3.33 0.48
CA GLU A 137 14.34 4.04 -0.72
C GLU A 137 12.88 3.72 -1.04
N ALA A 138 12.48 2.45 -0.92
CA ALA A 138 11.10 2.00 -1.08
C ALA A 138 10.16 2.69 -0.08
N PHE A 139 10.58 2.85 1.18
CA PHE A 139 9.84 3.62 2.18
C PHE A 139 9.56 5.05 1.70
N VAL A 140 10.60 5.78 1.29
CA VAL A 140 10.47 7.15 0.79
C VAL A 140 9.53 7.17 -0.41
N ALA A 141 9.72 6.27 -1.37
CA ALA A 141 8.93 6.24 -2.60
C ALA A 141 7.45 5.97 -2.33
N GLY A 142 7.14 5.06 -1.40
CA GLY A 142 5.78 4.84 -0.93
C GLY A 142 5.15 6.06 -0.25
N LEU A 143 5.93 6.78 0.57
CA LEU A 143 5.48 7.97 1.30
C LEU A 143 5.07 9.12 0.37
N ILE A 144 5.82 9.32 -0.72
CA ILE A 144 5.55 10.41 -1.68
C ILE A 144 4.74 10.00 -2.90
N LEU A 145 4.35 8.72 -3.01
CA LEU A 145 3.78 8.17 -4.26
C LEU A 145 2.55 8.92 -4.77
N GLU A 146 1.69 9.45 -3.88
CA GLU A 146 0.48 10.18 -4.28
C GLU A 146 0.57 11.67 -3.98
N ILE A 147 1.77 12.24 -3.80
CA ILE A 147 1.92 13.65 -3.43
C ILE A 147 1.28 14.61 -4.45
N GLY A 148 1.22 14.19 -5.70
CA GLY A 148 0.48 14.87 -6.74
C GLY A 148 -0.98 15.14 -6.38
N TYR A 149 -1.66 14.25 -5.65
CA TYR A 149 -3.08 14.37 -5.35
C TYR A 149 -3.41 15.62 -4.52
N ILE A 150 -2.59 15.91 -3.50
CA ILE A 150 -2.74 17.12 -2.68
C ILE A 150 -2.25 18.38 -3.42
N LEU A 151 -1.21 18.25 -4.25
CA LEU A 151 -0.74 19.34 -5.12
C LEU A 151 -1.81 19.74 -6.13
N PHE A 152 -2.43 18.76 -6.78
CA PHE A 152 -3.48 18.96 -7.77
C PHE A 152 -4.68 19.69 -7.16
N HIS A 153 -5.11 19.26 -5.97
CA HIS A 153 -6.17 19.95 -5.23
C HIS A 153 -5.80 21.43 -4.99
N ARG A 154 -4.59 21.70 -4.49
CA ARG A 154 -4.13 23.06 -4.20
C ARG A 154 -4.09 23.96 -5.43
N ILE A 155 -3.67 23.44 -6.58
CA ILE A 155 -3.49 24.23 -7.81
C ILE A 155 -4.83 24.45 -8.54
N PHE A 156 -5.64 23.39 -8.68
CA PHE A 156 -6.81 23.41 -9.55
C PHE A 156 -8.14 23.60 -8.83
N ILE A 157 -8.25 23.18 -7.56
CA ILE A 157 -9.52 23.19 -6.82
C ILE A 157 -9.57 24.44 -5.93
N LYS A 158 -10.08 25.54 -6.50
CA LYS A 158 -10.17 26.85 -5.82
C LYS A 158 -11.38 26.98 -4.89
N ASP A 159 -12.45 26.22 -5.15
CA ASP A 159 -13.68 26.22 -4.34
C ASP A 159 -13.77 24.95 -3.49
N GLU A 160 -13.79 25.14 -2.16
CA GLU A 160 -13.89 24.07 -1.17
C GLU A 160 -15.20 23.27 -1.24
N ARG A 161 -16.20 23.71 -2.02
CA ARG A 161 -17.46 22.96 -2.25
C ARG A 161 -17.47 22.15 -3.55
N SER A 162 -16.48 22.33 -4.42
CA SER A 162 -16.41 21.64 -5.70
C SER A 162 -15.98 20.18 -5.53
N TYR A 163 -16.79 19.24 -6.05
CA TYR A 163 -16.49 17.81 -5.99
C TYR A 163 -15.03 17.49 -6.41
N TYR A 164 -14.36 16.71 -5.57
CA TYR A 164 -13.03 16.16 -5.84
C TYR A 164 -13.05 14.67 -5.51
N PRO A 165 -12.65 13.77 -6.43
CA PRO A 165 -12.64 12.33 -6.18
C PRO A 165 -11.86 11.99 -4.92
N HIS A 166 -12.41 11.12 -4.08
CA HIS A 166 -11.75 10.70 -2.84
C HIS A 166 -10.52 9.84 -3.15
N ILE A 167 -9.43 9.98 -2.38
CA ILE A 167 -8.16 9.26 -2.60
C ILE A 167 -8.27 7.72 -2.56
N LEU A 168 -9.36 7.22 -1.97
CA LEU A 168 -9.66 5.78 -1.90
C LEU A 168 -10.42 5.25 -3.13
N GLU A 169 -10.90 6.13 -4.02
CA GLU A 169 -11.51 5.71 -5.28
C GLU A 169 -10.47 5.04 -6.19
N PRO A 170 -10.88 4.20 -7.16
CA PRO A 170 -9.95 3.58 -8.10
C PRO A 170 -9.07 4.61 -8.80
N LEU A 171 -7.74 4.46 -8.71
CA LEU A 171 -6.77 5.41 -9.29
C LEU A 171 -7.09 5.78 -10.74
N LYS A 172 -7.48 4.81 -11.56
CA LYS A 172 -7.84 5.03 -12.97
C LYS A 172 -9.00 6.01 -13.15
N GLU A 173 -9.95 6.01 -12.24
CA GLU A 173 -11.11 6.90 -12.26
C GLU A 173 -10.74 8.32 -11.85
N ILE A 174 -9.97 8.46 -10.77
CA ILE A 174 -9.43 9.75 -10.32
C ILE A 174 -8.62 10.42 -11.46
N LEU A 175 -7.69 9.68 -12.06
CA LEU A 175 -6.85 10.19 -13.15
C LEU A 175 -7.68 10.58 -14.38
N ARG A 176 -8.67 9.75 -14.75
CA ARG A 176 -9.57 10.05 -15.88
C ARG A 176 -10.40 11.30 -15.62
N TRP A 177 -10.93 11.47 -14.40
CA TRP A 177 -11.71 12.64 -14.02
C TRP A 177 -10.87 13.92 -14.13
N GLN A 178 -9.64 13.91 -13.58
CA GLN A 178 -8.72 15.04 -13.64
C GLN A 178 -8.34 15.38 -15.08
N LYS A 179 -7.93 14.36 -15.85
CA LYS A 179 -7.53 14.53 -17.25
C LYS A 179 -8.65 15.12 -18.10
N LYS A 180 -9.89 14.63 -17.93
CA LYS A 180 -11.06 15.10 -18.68
C LYS A 180 -11.40 16.55 -18.37
N ARG A 181 -11.17 17.01 -17.13
CA ARG A 181 -11.60 18.34 -16.67
C ARG A 181 -10.52 19.42 -16.77
N TYR A 182 -9.25 19.04 -16.65
CA TYR A 182 -8.13 19.97 -16.54
C TYR A 182 -6.98 19.67 -17.51
N GLY A 183 -7.12 18.69 -18.41
CA GLY A 183 -6.07 18.31 -19.38
C GLY A 183 -4.85 17.60 -18.78
N VAL A 184 -4.70 17.61 -17.46
CA VAL A 184 -3.61 16.99 -16.71
C VAL A 184 -4.14 16.21 -15.51
N ASN A 185 -3.38 15.22 -15.05
CA ASN A 185 -3.68 14.48 -13.84
C ASN A 185 -2.60 14.65 -12.76
N HIS A 186 -2.93 14.24 -11.54
CA HIS A 186 -2.07 14.44 -10.38
C HIS A 186 -0.75 13.66 -10.44
N ARG A 187 -0.70 12.51 -11.11
CA ARG A 187 0.55 11.73 -11.29
C ARG A 187 1.48 12.37 -12.31
N GLU A 188 0.93 13.01 -13.34
CA GLU A 188 1.70 13.85 -14.27
C GLU A 188 2.28 15.07 -13.55
N LEU A 189 1.46 15.76 -12.75
CA LEU A 189 1.92 16.88 -11.92
C LEU A 189 2.99 16.46 -10.90
N ALA A 190 2.86 15.27 -10.29
CA ALA A 190 3.85 14.74 -9.37
C ALA A 190 5.21 14.52 -10.05
N GLN A 191 5.24 14.04 -11.30
CA GLN A 191 6.51 13.86 -12.03
C GLN A 191 7.26 15.18 -12.19
N VAL A 192 6.53 16.25 -12.53
CA VAL A 192 7.07 17.60 -12.67
C VAL A 192 7.58 18.13 -11.33
N ALA A 193 6.76 18.02 -10.27
CA ALA A 193 7.17 18.43 -8.93
C ALA A 193 8.41 17.67 -8.43
N LEU A 194 8.47 16.36 -8.61
CA LEU A 194 9.61 15.54 -8.19
C LEU A 194 10.88 15.84 -8.99
N ARG A 195 10.79 16.12 -10.29
CA ARG A 195 11.91 16.62 -11.10
C ARG A 195 12.42 17.95 -10.58
N ARG A 196 11.52 18.92 -10.33
CA ARG A 196 11.86 20.22 -9.74
C ARG A 196 12.51 20.06 -8.37
N TRP A 197 12.08 19.07 -7.59
CA TRP A 197 12.63 18.78 -6.27
C TRP A 197 13.87 17.87 -6.28
N ASN A 198 14.44 17.61 -7.46
CA ASN A 198 15.64 16.81 -7.65
C ASN A 198 15.59 15.42 -6.98
N PHE A 199 14.43 14.77 -7.07
CA PHE A 199 14.30 13.34 -6.72
C PHE A 199 14.88 12.46 -7.82
N PRO A 200 15.46 11.29 -7.48
CA PRO A 200 15.98 10.36 -8.49
C PRO A 200 14.89 9.89 -9.48
N GLU A 201 15.28 9.64 -10.73
CA GLU A 201 14.36 9.21 -11.82
C GLU A 201 13.52 7.98 -11.44
N ALA A 202 14.05 7.09 -10.60
CA ALA A 202 13.31 5.93 -10.12
C ALA A 202 12.00 6.31 -9.38
N TYR A 203 12.01 7.39 -8.59
CA TYR A 203 10.84 7.91 -7.89
C TYR A 203 9.84 8.56 -8.85
N ILE A 204 10.35 9.20 -9.90
CA ILE A 204 9.55 9.79 -10.98
C ILE A 204 8.85 8.67 -11.77
N TYR A 205 9.54 7.56 -12.04
CA TYR A 205 8.94 6.39 -12.70
C TYR A 205 7.81 5.76 -11.89
N CYS A 206 7.90 5.73 -10.56
CA CYS A 206 6.81 5.29 -9.69
C CYS A 206 5.53 6.13 -9.86
N GLN A 207 5.63 7.38 -10.32
CA GLN A 207 4.47 8.21 -10.66
C GLN A 207 3.87 7.84 -12.02
N ALA A 208 4.72 7.55 -13.00
CA ALA A 208 4.32 7.37 -14.39
C ALA A 208 3.73 5.98 -14.71
N ILE A 209 4.12 4.96 -13.93
CA ILE A 209 3.87 3.55 -14.23
C ILE A 209 3.06 2.93 -13.09
N TYR A 210 1.83 2.52 -13.39
CA TYR A 210 0.87 1.96 -12.44
C TYR A 210 -0.11 1.01 -13.13
N GLY A 211 -0.86 0.23 -12.34
CA GLY A 211 -1.82 -0.76 -12.80
C GLY A 211 -1.19 -1.91 -13.59
N LYS A 212 -1.95 -2.48 -14.52
CA LYS A 212 -1.54 -3.66 -15.32
C LYS A 212 -0.20 -3.48 -16.04
N ARG A 213 0.13 -2.25 -16.46
CA ARG A 213 1.40 -1.93 -17.13
C ARG A 213 2.61 -2.37 -16.31
N VAL A 214 2.53 -2.33 -14.99
CA VAL A 214 3.65 -2.69 -14.09
C VAL A 214 3.93 -4.20 -14.15
N LYS A 215 2.88 -5.03 -14.31
CA LYS A 215 2.99 -6.50 -14.38
C LYS A 215 3.58 -6.96 -15.72
N GLU A 216 3.23 -6.27 -16.80
CA GLU A 216 3.60 -6.62 -18.18
C GLU A 216 4.95 -6.04 -18.63
N GLY A 217 5.50 -5.06 -17.90
CA GLY A 217 6.71 -4.35 -18.29
C GLY A 217 7.96 -4.69 -17.47
N VAL A 218 9.12 -4.37 -18.06
CA VAL A 218 10.43 -4.44 -17.38
C VAL A 218 10.76 -3.07 -16.82
N PHE A 219 10.66 -2.94 -15.50
CA PHE A 219 10.90 -1.69 -14.77
C PHE A 219 11.78 -1.96 -13.54
N PRO A 220 12.42 -0.91 -12.99
CA PRO A 220 13.15 -1.03 -11.73
C PRO A 220 12.26 -1.61 -10.62
N ASP A 221 12.83 -2.40 -9.71
CA ASP A 221 12.11 -3.07 -8.62
C ASP A 221 11.24 -2.11 -7.81
N ILE A 222 11.74 -0.90 -7.56
CA ILE A 222 11.02 0.14 -6.80
C ILE A 222 9.67 0.51 -7.42
N VAL A 223 9.50 0.41 -8.74
CA VAL A 223 8.21 0.66 -9.42
C VAL A 223 7.21 -0.44 -9.06
N LYS A 224 7.64 -1.72 -9.13
CA LYS A 224 6.80 -2.87 -8.76
C LYS A 224 6.45 -2.83 -7.27
N ILE A 225 7.43 -2.51 -6.43
CA ILE A 225 7.26 -2.40 -4.98
C ILE A 225 6.25 -1.29 -4.65
N CYS A 226 6.40 -0.10 -5.23
CA CYS A 226 5.49 1.02 -4.96
C CYS A 226 4.06 0.74 -5.41
N GLU A 227 3.87 0.10 -6.56
CA GLU A 227 2.53 -0.23 -7.02
C GLU A 227 1.88 -1.32 -6.17
N SER A 228 2.61 -2.39 -5.81
CA SER A 228 2.13 -3.39 -4.85
C SER A 228 1.74 -2.74 -3.52
N ALA A 229 2.60 -1.87 -2.99
CA ALA A 229 2.34 -1.15 -1.75
C ALA A 229 1.13 -0.22 -1.86
N ARG A 230 0.89 0.41 -3.02
CA ARG A 230 -0.29 1.23 -3.26
C ARG A 230 -1.56 0.40 -3.14
N VAL A 231 -1.62 -0.73 -3.84
CA VAL A 231 -2.78 -1.65 -3.80
C VAL A 231 -3.02 -2.14 -2.37
N LEU A 232 -1.98 -2.61 -1.69
CA LEU A 232 -2.08 -3.11 -0.32
C LEU A 232 -2.47 -2.01 0.68
N SER A 233 -1.96 -0.77 0.53
CA SER A 233 -2.33 0.34 1.42
C SER A 233 -3.81 0.68 1.34
N ILE A 234 -4.40 0.63 0.13
CA ILE A 234 -5.85 0.81 -0.06
C ILE A 234 -6.56 -0.37 0.59
N TYR A 235 -6.09 -1.60 0.40
CA TYR A 235 -6.70 -2.77 1.04
C TYR A 235 -6.70 -2.68 2.57
N MET A 236 -5.65 -2.16 3.20
CA MET A 236 -5.58 -2.00 4.65
C MET A 236 -6.41 -0.84 5.21
N VAL A 237 -6.69 0.19 4.40
CA VAL A 237 -7.28 1.45 4.89
C VAL A 237 -8.69 1.72 4.34
N HIS A 238 -9.05 1.14 3.20
CA HIS A 238 -10.36 1.33 2.58
C HIS A 238 -11.44 0.54 3.31
N TYR A 239 -12.44 1.27 3.81
CA TYR A 239 -13.63 0.70 4.42
C TYR A 239 -14.72 0.60 3.34
N GLY A 240 -15.12 -0.62 2.98
CA GLY A 240 -16.08 -0.85 1.89
C GLY A 240 -16.30 -2.34 1.61
N GLU A 241 -17.44 -2.67 1.00
CA GLU A 241 -17.92 -4.05 0.84
C GLU A 241 -17.33 -4.81 -0.36
N ASP A 242 -16.60 -4.12 -1.24
CA ASP A 242 -16.26 -4.64 -2.58
C ASP A 242 -14.85 -5.25 -2.70
N LEU A 243 -14.06 -5.31 -1.62
CA LEU A 243 -12.69 -5.85 -1.66
C LEU A 243 -12.54 -7.10 -0.78
N LEU A 244 -12.33 -8.25 -1.40
CA LEU A 244 -12.08 -9.53 -0.73
C LEU A 244 -10.58 -9.77 -0.55
N PHE A 245 -10.23 -10.70 0.35
CA PHE A 245 -8.84 -11.05 0.67
C PHE A 245 -8.10 -11.67 -0.53
N GLU A 246 -8.84 -12.33 -1.42
CA GLU A 246 -8.31 -12.94 -2.64
C GLU A 246 -7.99 -11.93 -3.76
N ASP A 247 -8.67 -10.77 -3.79
CA ASP A 247 -8.49 -9.75 -4.82
C ASP A 247 -7.09 -9.10 -4.79
N ILE A 248 -6.40 -9.23 -3.65
CA ILE A 248 -5.04 -8.74 -3.45
C ILE A 248 -4.08 -9.41 -4.44
N TYR A 249 -4.13 -10.75 -4.54
CA TYR A 249 -3.18 -11.53 -5.34
C TYR A 249 -3.34 -11.28 -6.84
N ILE A 250 -4.53 -10.90 -7.29
CA ILE A 250 -4.80 -10.55 -8.69
C ILE A 250 -4.21 -9.16 -9.02
N SER A 251 -4.22 -8.26 -8.04
CA SER A 251 -3.99 -6.83 -8.25
C SER A 251 -2.54 -6.40 -8.02
N ILE A 252 -1.75 -7.16 -7.27
CA ILE A 252 -0.33 -6.85 -7.03
C ILE A 252 0.54 -7.25 -8.23
N PRO A 253 1.46 -6.37 -8.70
CA PRO A 253 2.38 -6.70 -9.79
C PRO A 253 3.46 -7.73 -9.44
N ILE A 254 3.70 -7.98 -8.15
CA ILE A 254 4.72 -8.91 -7.66
C ILE A 254 4.04 -10.21 -7.23
N GLU A 255 4.47 -11.34 -7.79
CA GLU A 255 4.07 -12.65 -7.31
C GLU A 255 4.67 -12.89 -5.92
N MET A 256 3.81 -13.25 -4.98
CA MET A 256 4.17 -13.36 -3.58
C MET A 256 3.35 -14.44 -2.91
N GLU A 257 4.03 -15.31 -2.15
CA GLU A 257 3.38 -16.32 -1.34
C GLU A 257 2.51 -15.69 -0.24
N SER A 258 1.42 -16.37 0.11
CA SER A 258 0.47 -15.90 1.11
C SER A 258 1.10 -15.71 2.50
N GLU A 259 2.08 -16.53 2.85
CA GLU A 259 2.86 -16.35 4.08
C GLU A 259 3.59 -15.01 4.11
N ILE A 260 4.27 -14.65 3.01
CA ILE A 260 5.03 -13.40 2.94
C ILE A 260 4.08 -12.20 2.99
N LEU A 261 2.97 -12.27 2.25
CA LEU A 261 1.95 -11.22 2.29
C LEU A 261 1.43 -11.00 3.71
N ASN A 262 1.08 -12.08 4.42
CA ASN A 262 0.60 -12.01 5.79
C ASN A 262 1.63 -11.39 6.74
N ARG A 263 2.93 -11.73 6.58
CA ARG A 263 4.01 -11.09 7.35
C ARG A 263 4.10 -9.60 7.08
N ILE A 264 4.02 -9.17 5.82
CA ILE A 264 4.05 -7.75 5.43
C ILE A 264 2.90 -6.96 6.07
N LEU A 265 1.66 -7.49 5.99
CA LEU A 265 0.48 -6.84 6.58
C LEU A 265 0.62 -6.70 8.10
N ILE A 266 1.06 -7.76 8.79
CA ILE A 266 1.20 -7.77 10.24
C ILE A 266 2.33 -6.84 10.71
N ASN A 267 3.50 -6.90 10.07
CA ASN A 267 4.62 -6.00 10.39
C ASN A 267 4.20 -4.53 10.23
N THR A 268 3.44 -4.23 9.16
CA THR A 268 2.90 -2.89 8.94
C THR A 268 2.06 -2.42 10.12
N PHE A 269 1.16 -3.24 10.66
CA PHE A 269 0.38 -2.87 11.85
C PHE A 269 1.23 -2.71 13.12
N GLN A 270 2.28 -3.50 13.28
CA GLN A 270 3.17 -3.38 14.44
C GLN A 270 3.95 -2.07 14.42
N GLU A 271 4.33 -1.59 13.23
CA GLU A 271 5.23 -0.46 13.06
C GLU A 271 4.49 0.88 12.85
N VAL A 272 3.24 0.84 12.37
CA VAL A 272 2.51 2.04 11.97
C VAL A 272 2.28 3.03 13.10
N GLU A 273 1.95 2.59 14.32
CA GLU A 273 1.66 3.50 15.43
C GLU A 273 2.90 4.29 15.87
N ASP A 274 4.05 3.64 15.90
CA ASP A 274 5.31 4.26 16.33
C ASP A 274 5.72 5.36 15.35
N ILE A 275 5.65 5.07 14.05
CA ILE A 275 5.99 6.06 13.03
C ILE A 275 4.91 7.13 12.91
N ALA A 276 3.62 6.78 13.02
CA ALA A 276 2.52 7.72 12.93
C ALA A 276 2.61 8.85 13.97
N LYS A 277 2.98 8.53 15.22
CA LYS A 277 3.20 9.51 16.29
C LYS A 277 4.25 10.54 15.89
N GLU A 278 5.39 10.10 15.38
CA GLU A 278 6.46 10.99 14.91
C GLU A 278 6.05 11.76 13.66
N LEU A 279 5.21 11.14 12.84
CA LEU A 279 4.66 11.77 11.67
C LEU A 279 3.42 12.64 11.96
N LYS A 280 2.98 12.81 13.20
CA LYS A 280 1.73 13.54 13.54
C LYS A 280 0.55 13.08 12.65
N ILE A 281 0.56 11.80 12.26
CA ILE A 281 -0.48 11.16 11.46
C ILE A 281 -1.40 10.45 12.44
N GLN A 282 -2.69 10.67 12.30
CA GLN A 282 -3.67 9.93 13.09
C GLN A 282 -3.86 8.54 12.47
N VAL A 283 -3.61 7.51 13.27
CA VAL A 283 -3.83 6.11 12.90
C VAL A 283 -4.62 5.45 14.02
N ASN A 284 -5.61 4.64 13.65
CA ASN A 284 -6.34 3.79 14.58
C ASN A 284 -6.08 2.34 14.16
N ARG A 285 -4.99 1.79 14.65
CA ARG A 285 -4.53 0.44 14.31
C ARG A 285 -5.58 -0.61 14.63
N GLU A 286 -6.25 -0.51 15.78
CA GLU A 286 -7.29 -1.47 16.18
C GLU A 286 -8.45 -1.46 15.18
N LYS A 287 -8.93 -0.27 14.79
CA LYS A 287 -9.95 -0.15 13.75
C LYS A 287 -9.46 -0.73 12.42
N ASP A 288 -8.24 -0.40 11.99
CA ASP A 288 -7.69 -0.88 10.72
C ASP A 288 -7.54 -2.42 10.71
N ILE A 289 -7.18 -3.04 11.84
CA ILE A 289 -7.16 -4.50 12.01
C ILE A 289 -8.57 -5.11 11.94
N MET A 290 -9.54 -4.53 12.66
CA MET A 290 -10.92 -5.03 12.68
C MET A 290 -11.53 -5.06 11.27
N GLU A 291 -11.24 -4.04 10.48
CA GLU A 291 -11.76 -3.89 9.12
C GLU A 291 -11.09 -4.89 8.16
N LEU A 292 -9.83 -5.24 8.41
CA LEU A 292 -9.15 -6.31 7.69
C LEU A 292 -9.70 -7.69 8.05
N LEU A 293 -10.00 -7.92 9.34
CA LEU A 293 -10.67 -9.14 9.82
C LEU A 293 -12.08 -9.28 9.23
N GLU A 294 -12.81 -8.18 9.08
CA GLU A 294 -14.11 -8.17 8.43
C GLU A 294 -14.02 -8.64 6.96
N LYS A 295 -13.00 -8.20 6.22
CA LYS A 295 -12.76 -8.67 4.84
C LYS A 295 -12.37 -10.15 4.79
N ALA A 296 -11.60 -10.61 5.77
CA ALA A 296 -11.25 -12.01 5.92
C ALA A 296 -12.52 -12.85 6.18
N ASN A 297 -13.38 -12.42 7.09
CA ASN A 297 -14.66 -13.07 7.40
C ASN A 297 -15.60 -13.12 6.17
N LYS A 298 -15.72 -12.02 5.42
CA LYS A 298 -16.48 -11.99 4.15
C LYS A 298 -15.93 -12.97 3.10
N THR A 299 -14.61 -13.13 3.06
CA THR A 299 -13.96 -14.12 2.19
C THR A 299 -14.35 -15.55 2.61
N LEU A 300 -14.39 -15.85 3.92
CA LEU A 300 -14.88 -17.14 4.44
C LEU A 300 -16.36 -17.38 4.13
N LEU A 301 -17.22 -16.35 4.22
CA LEU A 301 -18.63 -16.45 3.83
C LEU A 301 -18.78 -16.83 2.35
N ARG A 302 -18.01 -16.20 1.47
CA ARG A 302 -18.01 -16.53 0.03
C ARG A 302 -17.53 -17.96 -0.22
N ILE A 303 -16.47 -18.38 0.48
CA ILE A 303 -15.97 -19.76 0.43
C ILE A 303 -17.04 -20.75 0.88
N SER A 304 -17.72 -20.46 2.00
CA SER A 304 -18.80 -21.31 2.51
C SER A 304 -19.93 -21.45 1.50
N GLN A 305 -20.34 -20.35 0.85
CA GLN A 305 -21.36 -20.36 -0.20
C GLN A 305 -20.94 -21.26 -1.38
N LYS A 306 -19.70 -21.08 -1.89
CA LYS A 306 -19.16 -21.93 -2.96
C LYS A 306 -19.15 -23.42 -2.56
N MET A 307 -18.81 -23.75 -1.32
CA MET A 307 -18.83 -25.13 -0.83
C MET A 307 -20.25 -25.71 -0.75
N THR A 308 -21.23 -24.93 -0.25
CA THR A 308 -22.63 -25.35 -0.19
C THR A 308 -23.21 -25.59 -1.59
N ASP A 309 -22.91 -24.70 -2.54
CA ASP A 309 -23.33 -24.88 -3.94
C ASP A 309 -22.75 -26.17 -4.56
N MET A 310 -21.54 -26.59 -4.15
CA MET A 310 -20.95 -27.86 -4.59
C MET A 310 -21.67 -29.07 -3.98
N GLU A 311 -21.98 -29.03 -2.68
CA GLU A 311 -22.72 -30.10 -2.00
C GLU A 311 -24.14 -30.24 -2.56
N ASP A 312 -24.86 -29.14 -2.79
CA ASP A 312 -26.21 -29.15 -3.35
C ASP A 312 -26.23 -29.64 -4.80
N ASN A 313 -25.26 -29.24 -5.64
CA ASN A 313 -25.15 -29.74 -7.02
C ASN A 313 -24.73 -31.22 -7.08
N SER A 314 -24.02 -31.74 -6.08
CA SER A 314 -23.75 -33.17 -5.95
C SER A 314 -25.00 -33.97 -5.51
N SER A 315 -25.95 -33.31 -4.84
CA SER A 315 -27.17 -33.89 -4.29
C SER A 315 -28.38 -33.78 -5.23
N THR A 316 -28.40 -32.81 -6.15
CA THR A 316 -29.53 -32.51 -7.03
C THR A 316 -29.16 -32.66 -8.52
N LYS A 317 -29.27 -33.89 -9.05
CA LYS A 317 -29.33 -34.11 -10.51
C LYS A 317 -30.62 -33.48 -11.09
N LYS A 318 -30.46 -32.47 -11.99
CA LYS A 318 -31.27 -32.05 -13.19
C LYS A 318 -31.81 -30.59 -13.19
N LEU A 319 -31.88 -29.77 -14.27
CA LEU A 319 -31.68 -29.78 -15.77
C LEU A 319 -31.92 -28.32 -16.34
N PRO A 320 -31.84 -27.95 -17.66
CA PRO A 320 -31.05 -28.41 -18.84
C PRO A 320 -30.45 -27.29 -19.76
N SER A 321 -29.43 -27.61 -20.56
CA SER A 321 -29.34 -27.16 -21.97
C SER A 321 -28.89 -28.34 -22.86
N LEU A 322 -29.35 -28.35 -24.12
CA LEU A 322 -29.36 -29.50 -25.02
C LEU A 322 -27.96 -30.00 -25.49
N GLU A 323 -26.87 -29.45 -24.96
CA GLU A 323 -25.49 -29.82 -25.31
C GLU A 323 -24.82 -30.73 -24.26
N TYR A 324 -25.45 -30.98 -23.10
CA TYR A 324 -24.91 -31.83 -22.03
C TYR A 324 -25.01 -33.36 -22.27
N LEU A 325 -25.31 -33.79 -23.51
CA LEU A 325 -25.56 -35.21 -23.86
C LEU A 325 -24.42 -35.90 -24.63
N SER A 326 -23.19 -35.40 -24.57
CA SER A 326 -22.04 -36.16 -25.06
C SER A 326 -20.85 -36.04 -24.10
N GLN A 327 -20.69 -37.06 -23.25
CA GLN A 327 -19.58 -37.29 -22.30
C GLN A 327 -19.74 -36.44 -21.01
N GLY A 328 -19.91 -36.96 -19.79
CA GLY A 328 -19.39 -38.17 -19.17
C GLY A 328 -18.45 -37.72 -18.04
N GLU A 329 -18.93 -37.74 -16.78
CA GLU A 329 -18.23 -37.36 -15.54
C GLU A 329 -17.63 -35.93 -15.50
N VAL A 330 -17.81 -35.21 -14.38
CA VAL A 330 -17.08 -33.94 -14.21
C VAL A 330 -15.60 -34.30 -14.19
N ASP A 331 -14.81 -33.69 -15.08
CA ASP A 331 -13.37 -33.91 -15.17
C ASP A 331 -12.74 -33.72 -13.77
N PRO A 332 -12.05 -34.73 -13.20
CA PRO A 332 -11.34 -34.60 -11.94
C PRO A 332 -10.41 -33.38 -11.89
N ALA A 333 -9.87 -32.94 -13.03
CA ALA A 333 -9.08 -31.72 -13.12
C ALA A 333 -9.89 -30.45 -12.86
N VAL A 334 -11.17 -30.40 -13.22
CA VAL A 334 -12.08 -29.27 -12.94
C VAL A 334 -12.44 -29.25 -11.45
N ILE A 335 -12.70 -30.41 -10.84
CA ILE A 335 -12.93 -30.51 -9.39
C ILE A 335 -11.68 -30.06 -8.63
N GLU A 336 -10.50 -30.54 -9.01
CA GLU A 336 -9.24 -30.16 -8.37
C GLU A 336 -8.93 -28.66 -8.55
N ALA A 337 -9.25 -28.08 -9.72
CA ALA A 337 -9.11 -26.64 -9.95
C ALA A 337 -10.03 -25.81 -9.03
N ILE A 338 -11.29 -26.22 -8.85
CA ILE A 338 -12.23 -25.56 -7.93
C ILE A 338 -11.78 -25.72 -6.47
N LEU A 339 -11.35 -26.93 -6.08
CA LEU A 339 -10.82 -27.20 -4.74
C LEU A 339 -9.58 -26.34 -4.45
N HIS A 340 -8.70 -26.16 -5.44
CA HIS A 340 -7.54 -25.30 -5.35
C HIS A 340 -7.94 -23.81 -5.25
N GLU A 341 -8.93 -23.36 -6.03
CA GLU A 341 -9.48 -22.00 -5.97
C GLU A 341 -10.06 -21.67 -4.58
N ILE A 342 -10.64 -22.66 -3.90
CA ILE A 342 -11.16 -22.51 -2.52
C ILE A 342 -10.04 -22.60 -1.48
N ARG A 343 -9.10 -23.53 -1.65
CA ARG A 343 -8.03 -23.80 -0.67
C ARG A 343 -7.10 -22.60 -0.49
N ASN A 344 -6.73 -21.92 -1.57
CA ASN A 344 -5.77 -20.81 -1.52
C ASN A 344 -6.23 -19.63 -0.64
N PRO A 345 -7.41 -19.03 -0.85
CA PRO A 345 -7.90 -17.95 0.01
C PRO A 345 -8.18 -18.44 1.44
N LEU A 346 -8.62 -19.69 1.62
CA LEU A 346 -8.86 -20.28 2.94
C LEU A 346 -7.56 -20.38 3.77
N THR A 347 -6.50 -20.93 3.19
CA THR A 347 -5.18 -21.01 3.83
C THR A 347 -4.61 -19.62 4.09
N ALA A 348 -4.81 -18.66 3.18
CA ALA A 348 -4.36 -17.29 3.36
C ALA A 348 -5.04 -16.61 4.57
N VAL A 349 -6.37 -16.73 4.68
CA VAL A 349 -7.17 -16.19 5.79
C VAL A 349 -6.82 -16.87 7.12
N GLY A 350 -6.78 -18.20 7.17
CA GLY A 350 -6.41 -18.93 8.39
C GLY A 350 -4.99 -18.61 8.84
N GLY A 351 -4.04 -18.55 7.89
CA GLY A 351 -2.66 -18.15 8.14
C GLY A 351 -2.52 -16.71 8.63
N PHE A 352 -3.36 -15.79 8.14
CA PHE A 352 -3.41 -14.41 8.59
C PHE A 352 -3.91 -14.32 10.03
N ALA A 353 -5.09 -14.88 10.31
CA ALA A 353 -5.71 -14.84 11.63
C ALA A 353 -4.80 -15.46 12.72
N ARG A 354 -4.18 -16.60 12.43
CA ARG A 354 -3.26 -17.28 13.35
C ARG A 354 -2.03 -16.42 13.69
N ARG A 355 -1.41 -15.78 12.70
CA ARG A 355 -0.25 -14.91 12.94
C ARG A 355 -0.65 -13.63 13.65
N LEU A 356 -1.80 -13.06 13.29
CA LEU A 356 -2.31 -11.86 13.94
C LEU A 356 -2.53 -12.12 15.45
N LEU A 357 -3.13 -13.25 15.82
CA LEU A 357 -3.27 -13.66 17.23
C LEU A 357 -1.94 -13.74 17.98
N SER A 358 -0.86 -14.17 17.33
CA SER A 358 0.45 -14.30 17.96
C SER A 358 1.11 -12.97 18.34
N VAL A 359 0.63 -11.85 17.78
CA VAL A 359 1.20 -10.51 17.99
C VAL A 359 0.25 -9.52 18.68
N MET A 360 -1.00 -9.91 18.91
CA MET A 360 -2.02 -9.09 19.57
C MET A 360 -2.06 -9.35 21.07
N ASP A 361 -2.57 -8.37 21.82
CA ASP A 361 -2.94 -8.59 23.22
C ASP A 361 -4.11 -9.58 23.30
N PRO A 362 -3.97 -10.74 23.98
CA PRO A 362 -5.02 -11.76 24.07
C PRO A 362 -6.37 -11.24 24.60
N GLY A 363 -6.38 -10.17 25.39
CA GLY A 363 -7.62 -9.59 25.93
C GLY A 363 -8.36 -8.65 24.97
N SER A 364 -7.74 -8.26 23.85
CA SER A 364 -8.30 -7.25 22.94
C SER A 364 -9.49 -7.76 22.13
N ILE A 365 -10.39 -6.85 21.72
CA ILE A 365 -11.55 -7.17 20.87
C ILE A 365 -11.08 -7.77 19.53
N GLY A 366 -10.01 -7.22 18.95
CA GLY A 366 -9.44 -7.74 17.72
C GLY A 366 -8.86 -9.15 17.85
N ALA A 367 -8.28 -9.51 18.99
CA ALA A 367 -7.83 -10.88 19.24
C ALA A 367 -9.03 -11.84 19.31
N GLN A 368 -10.11 -11.47 20.01
CA GLN A 368 -11.33 -12.27 20.06
C GLN A 368 -11.94 -12.46 18.67
N TYR A 369 -11.97 -11.41 17.84
CA TYR A 369 -12.50 -11.54 16.47
C TYR A 369 -11.58 -12.39 15.58
N ALA A 370 -10.27 -12.24 15.69
CA ALA A 370 -9.31 -13.08 14.98
C ALA A 370 -9.44 -14.57 15.36
N GLU A 371 -9.77 -14.88 16.61
CA GLU A 371 -10.03 -16.26 17.06
C GLU A 371 -11.31 -16.83 16.41
N VAL A 372 -12.36 -16.03 16.27
CA VAL A 372 -13.59 -16.42 15.54
C VAL A 372 -13.27 -16.71 14.08
N VAL A 373 -12.55 -15.82 13.40
CA VAL A 373 -12.14 -16.00 11.99
C VAL A 373 -11.27 -17.25 11.82
N LEU A 374 -10.34 -17.51 12.76
CA LEU A 374 -9.48 -18.69 12.72
C LEU A 374 -10.28 -19.98 12.88
N LYS A 375 -11.18 -20.05 13.87
CA LYS A 375 -12.05 -21.22 14.09
C LYS A 375 -12.92 -21.53 12.87
N GLU A 376 -13.44 -20.49 12.22
CA GLU A 376 -14.25 -20.66 11.02
C GLU A 376 -13.42 -21.14 9.83
N ALA A 377 -12.21 -20.61 9.65
CA ALA A 377 -11.29 -21.10 8.62
C ALA A 377 -10.93 -22.59 8.84
N GLU A 378 -10.63 -22.99 10.08
CA GLU A 378 -10.32 -24.38 10.43
C GLU A 378 -11.52 -25.31 10.20
N ARG A 379 -12.74 -24.88 10.54
CA ARG A 379 -13.98 -25.60 10.23
C ARG A 379 -14.14 -25.84 8.73
N LEU A 380 -13.95 -24.80 7.92
CA LEU A 380 -14.06 -24.90 6.45
C LEU A 380 -12.96 -25.77 5.86
N GLU A 381 -11.74 -25.77 6.41
CA GLU A 381 -10.66 -26.66 5.98
C GLU A 381 -11.02 -28.13 6.22
N GLU A 382 -11.62 -28.46 7.37
CA GLU A 382 -12.10 -29.81 7.66
C GLU A 382 -13.22 -30.25 6.70
N THR A 383 -14.17 -29.37 6.40
CA THR A 383 -15.24 -29.64 5.42
C THR A 383 -14.65 -29.89 4.03
N LEU A 384 -13.71 -29.05 3.58
CA LEU A 384 -13.06 -29.21 2.29
C LEU A 384 -12.29 -30.54 2.18
N LYS A 385 -11.62 -30.97 3.25
CA LYS A 385 -10.95 -32.28 3.31
C LYS A 385 -11.94 -33.44 3.15
N LYS A 386 -13.13 -33.34 3.76
CA LYS A 386 -14.19 -34.35 3.61
C LYS A 386 -14.70 -34.41 2.16
N ILE A 387 -14.94 -33.27 1.54
CA ILE A 387 -15.37 -33.18 0.13
C ILE A 387 -14.32 -33.83 -0.79
N GLY A 388 -13.04 -33.45 -0.66
CA GLY A 388 -11.96 -34.03 -1.48
C GLY A 388 -11.77 -35.54 -1.28
N ALA A 389 -11.96 -36.05 -0.06
CA ALA A 389 -11.88 -37.49 0.21
C ALA A 389 -13.04 -38.30 -0.39
N VAL A 390 -14.22 -37.69 -0.55
CA VAL A 390 -15.39 -38.31 -1.22
C VAL A 390 -15.19 -38.31 -2.73
N SER A 391 -14.68 -37.21 -3.31
CA SER A 391 -14.37 -37.14 -4.74
C SER A 391 -13.29 -38.13 -5.17
N GLY A 392 -12.25 -38.38 -4.35
CA GLY A 392 -11.19 -39.33 -4.69
C GLY A 392 -11.58 -40.82 -4.59
N LYS A 393 -12.65 -41.16 -3.87
CA LYS A 393 -13.12 -42.55 -3.70
C LYS A 393 -14.11 -43.01 -4.77
N ASN A 394 -14.74 -42.10 -5.52
CA ASN A 394 -15.69 -42.45 -6.58
C ASN A 394 -15.03 -42.77 -7.94
N TYR A 395 -13.70 -42.71 -8.03
CA TYR A 395 -12.92 -42.94 -9.26
C TYR A 395 -11.86 -44.06 -9.13
N GLN A 396 -11.95 -44.88 -8.08
CA GLN A 396 -11.27 -46.18 -8.00
C GLN A 396 -12.29 -47.29 -8.20
#